data_AF-A0A842TRG2-F1
#
_entry.id   AF-A0A842TRG2-F1
#
_cell.length_a   1.000
_cell.length_b   1.000
_cell.length_c   1.000
_cell.angle_alpha   90.00
_cell.angle_beta   90.00
_cell.angle_gamma   90.00
#
_symmetry.space_group_name_H-M   'P 1'
#
loop_
_entity.id
_entity.type
_entity.pdbx_description
1 polymer ?
#
loop_
_entity_poly.entity_id
_entity_poly.type
_entity_poly.pdbx_seq_one_letter_code
_entity_poly.pdbx_strand_id
1 'polypeptide(L)' 'AEAHGIECTPHIFGFGLIQYANLQLIGTLPNCNWMEYSYIPPEFLMTDPIEIDNDGNAVIPDKSGLGFDFDEEAFNKYKK' A
#
# COMPACT_ATOMS: atom_id res chain seq x y z
N ALA A 1 10.44 17.32 5.69
CA ALA A 1 11.52 16.31 5.65
C ALA A 1 12.41 16.57 4.42
N GLU A 2 11.85 16.53 3.21
CA GLU A 2 12.57 16.75 1.94
C GLU A 2 13.40 18.05 1.92
N ALA A 3 12.79 19.22 2.15
CA ALA A 3 13.48 20.53 2.13
C ALA A 3 14.66 20.65 3.13
N HIS A 4 14.77 19.72 4.07
CA HIS A 4 15.84 19.66 5.07
C HIS A 4 16.77 18.45 4.87
N GLY A 5 16.64 17.69 3.77
CA GLY A 5 17.44 16.50 3.51
C GLY A 5 17.22 15.36 4.50
N ILE A 6 16.05 15.31 5.15
CA ILE A 6 15.71 14.29 6.15
C ILE A 6 14.87 13.21 5.47
N GLU A 7 15.19 11.94 5.68
CA GLU A 7 14.40 10.79 5.20
C GLU A 7 12.97 10.83 5.76
N CYS A 8 11.99 10.42 4.96
CA CYS A 8 10.60 10.30 5.39
C CYS A 8 10.08 8.91 5.06
N THR A 9 9.90 8.08 6.08
CA THR A 9 9.34 6.73 5.96
C THR A 9 8.01 6.71 6.73
N PRO A 10 6.85 6.79 6.04
CA PRO A 10 5.55 6.76 6.69
C PRO A 10 5.34 5.46 7.47
N HIS A 11 4.74 5.57 8.65
CA HIS A 11 4.30 4.42 9.43
C HIS A 11 3.02 3.83 8.83
N ILE A 12 2.98 2.51 8.62
CA ILE A 12 1.90 1.77 7.97
C ILE A 12 1.56 0.55 8.84
N PHE A 13 0.86 0.78 9.94
CA PHE A 13 0.34 -0.33 10.75
C PHE A 13 -1.03 -0.79 10.25
N GLY A 14 -1.06 -1.96 9.62
CA GLY A 14 -2.26 -2.57 9.06
C GLY A 14 -2.06 -3.04 7.62
N PHE A 15 -3.14 -3.51 7.01
CA PHE A 15 -3.13 -4.08 5.67
C PHE A 15 -4.26 -3.48 4.81
N GLY A 16 -4.13 -3.59 3.48
CA GLY A 16 -5.16 -3.15 2.53
C GLY A 16 -5.08 -1.66 2.25
N LEU A 17 -6.18 -0.92 2.46
CA LEU A 17 -6.33 0.48 2.03
C LEU A 17 -5.19 1.39 2.50
N ILE A 18 -4.73 1.17 3.75
CA ILE A 18 -3.64 1.95 4.33
C ILE A 18 -2.31 1.70 3.59
N GLN A 19 -2.06 0.47 3.10
CA GLN A 19 -0.86 0.15 2.35
C GLN A 19 -0.88 0.81 0.96
N TYR A 20 -2.00 0.71 0.23
CA TYR A 20 -2.13 1.35 -1.09
C TYR A 20 -2.03 2.87 -1.01
N ALA A 21 -2.68 3.50 -0.04
CA ALA A 21 -2.62 4.94 0.13
C ALA A 21 -1.18 5.42 0.43
N ASN A 22 -0.45 4.72 1.30
CA ASN A 22 0.93 5.07 1.60
C ASN A 22 1.88 4.74 0.45
N LEU A 23 1.67 3.66 -0.30
CA LEU A 23 2.50 3.33 -1.47
C LEU A 23 2.45 4.44 -2.52
N GLN A 24 1.26 4.98 -2.80
CA GLN A 24 1.10 6.13 -3.71
C GLN A 24 1.85 7.36 -3.20
N LEU A 25 1.82 7.64 -1.89
CA LEU A 25 2.59 8.73 -1.29
C LEU A 25 4.11 8.48 -1.42
N ILE A 26 4.57 7.28 -1.05
CA ILE A 26 5.98 6.87 -1.11
C ILE A 26 6.53 7.04 -2.53
N GLY A 27 5.76 6.68 -3.56
CA GLY A 27 6.14 6.86 -4.96
C GLY A 27 6.42 8.30 -5.39
N THR A 28 5.98 9.29 -4.59
CA THR A 28 6.23 10.72 -4.83
C THR A 28 7.34 11.30 -3.95
N LEU A 29 7.81 10.57 -2.93
CA LEU A 29 8.80 11.04 -1.98
C LEU A 29 10.21 10.69 -2.49
N PRO A 30 11.02 11.66 -2.96
CA PRO A 30 12.38 11.39 -3.42
C PRO A 30 13.34 10.97 -2.28
N ASN A 31 12.87 11.09 -1.03
CA ASN A 31 13.59 10.84 0.21
C ASN A 31 12.93 9.69 1.02
N CYS A 32 12.34 8.71 0.35
CA CYS A 32 11.78 7.50 0.98
C CYS A 32 12.29 6.24 0.26
N ASN A 33 12.93 5.34 1.01
CA ASN A 33 13.47 4.08 0.47
C ASN A 33 12.74 2.84 0.99
N TRP A 34 11.80 3.01 1.93
CA TRP A 34 11.21 1.91 2.68
C TRP A 34 9.71 2.02 2.74
N MET A 35 9.04 0.88 2.61
CA MET A 35 7.63 0.72 2.88
C MET A 35 7.47 -0.30 4.00
N GLU A 36 6.72 0.05 5.05
CA GLU A 36 6.28 -0.93 6.02
C GLU A 36 5.24 -1.86 5.35
N TYR A 37 5.61 -3.13 5.22
CA TYR A 37 4.81 -4.15 4.54
C TYR A 37 4.34 -5.21 5.53
N SER A 38 3.11 -5.05 6.02
CA SER A 38 2.50 -5.95 7.01
C SER A 38 2.13 -7.30 6.42
N TYR A 39 2.15 -8.35 7.26
CA TYR A 39 1.62 -9.67 6.92
C TYR A 39 0.14 -9.56 6.53
N ILE A 40 -0.20 -10.06 5.33
CA ILE A 40 -1.56 -10.03 4.80
C ILE A 40 -2.33 -11.25 5.33
N PRO A 41 -3.38 -11.09 6.14
CA PRO A 41 -4.23 -12.20 6.54
C PRO A 41 -5.08 -12.68 5.34
N PRO A 42 -5.56 -13.94 5.36
CA PRO A 42 -6.39 -14.49 4.28
C PRO A 42 -7.68 -13.72 4.01
N GLU A 43 -8.19 -12.98 4.99
CA GLU A 43 -9.42 -12.18 4.93
C GLU A 43 -9.16 -10.77 4.39
N PHE A 44 -8.40 -10.68 3.30
CA PHE A 44 -8.03 -9.42 2.67
C PHE A 44 -9.24 -8.85 1.91
N LEU A 45 -9.70 -7.64 2.25
CA LEU A 45 -10.84 -6.97 1.61
C LEU A 45 -10.54 -6.38 0.22
N MET A 46 -9.44 -6.80 -0.40
CA MET A 46 -9.06 -6.40 -1.75
C MET A 46 -8.71 -7.65 -2.55
N THR A 47 -8.93 -7.60 -3.86
CA THR A 47 -8.75 -8.77 -4.71
C THR A 47 -7.27 -9.15 -4.90
N ASP A 48 -6.38 -8.15 -4.96
CA ASP A 48 -4.96 -8.36 -5.24
C ASP A 48 -4.12 -7.71 -4.13
N PRO A 49 -3.05 -8.36 -3.64
CA PRO A 49 -2.06 -7.73 -2.78
C PRO A 49 -1.11 -6.82 -3.59
N ILE A 50 -0.37 -5.96 -2.91
CA ILE A 50 0.72 -5.20 -3.54
C ILE A 50 1.82 -6.19 -3.97
N GLU A 51 2.23 -6.12 -5.23
CA GLU A 51 3.29 -6.96 -5.75
C GLU A 51 4.65 -6.53 -5.18
N ILE A 52 5.47 -7.51 -4.83
CA ILE A 52 6.87 -7.32 -4.47
C ILE A 52 7.72 -7.91 -5.60
N ASP A 53 8.61 -7.13 -6.19
CA ASP A 53 9.49 -7.59 -7.26
C ASP A 53 10.62 -8.50 -6.72
N ASN A 54 11.45 -9.03 -7.64
CA ASN A 54 12.55 -9.92 -7.28
C ASN A 54 13.66 -9.25 -6.46
N ASP A 55 13.72 -7.92 -6.45
CA ASP A 55 14.69 -7.12 -5.71
C ASP A 55 14.14 -6.67 -4.34
N GLY A 56 12.89 -7.03 -4.02
CA GLY A 56 12.25 -6.71 -2.75
C GLY A 56 11.54 -5.35 -2.72
N ASN A 57 11.29 -4.72 -3.87
CA ASN A 57 10.59 -3.45 -3.94
C ASN A 57 9.08 -3.65 -4.09
N ALA A 58 8.31 -2.79 -3.42
CA ALA A 58 6.87 -2.70 -3.67
C ALA A 58 6.60 -2.04 -5.03
N VAL A 59 5.84 -2.71 -5.88
CA VAL A 59 5.48 -2.22 -7.21
C VAL A 59 4.28 -1.30 -7.10
N ILE A 60 4.41 -0.06 -7.57
CA ILE A 60 3.31 0.90 -7.64
C ILE A 60 2.35 0.43 -8.76
N PRO A 61 1.06 0.18 -8.48
CA PRO A 61 0.13 -0.27 -9.50
C PRO A 61 -0.22 0.83 -10.51
N ASP A 62 -0.33 0.47 -11.79
CA ASP A 62 -0.77 1.36 -12.88
C ASP A 62 -2.30 1.53 -12.98
N LYS A 63 -3.07 0.86 -12.10
CA LYS A 63 -4.53 0.98 -12.04
C LYS A 63 -4.92 2.38 -11.56
N SER A 64 -6.11 2.84 -11.94
CA SER A 64 -6.61 4.16 -11.57
C SER A 64 -6.80 4.32 -10.05
N GLY A 65 -6.71 5.57 -9.58
CA GLY A 65 -6.92 5.91 -8.16
C GLY A 65 -5.77 5.41 -7.28
N LEU A 66 -6.09 4.65 -6.24
CA LEU A 66 -5.09 4.09 -5.32
C LEU A 66 -4.43 2.81 -5.85
N GLY A 67 -4.97 2.21 -6.93
CA GLY A 67 -4.34 1.08 -7.61
C GLY A 67 -4.81 -0.32 -7.19
N PHE A 68 -6.01 -0.46 -6.59
CA PHE A 68 -6.59 -1.75 -6.20
C PHE A 68 -8.03 -1.90 -6.71
N ASP A 69 -8.49 -3.14 -6.83
CA ASP A 69 -9.92 -3.45 -7.03
C ASP A 69 -10.56 -3.84 -5.69
N PHE A 70 -11.78 -3.35 -5.48
CA PHE A 70 -12.52 -3.53 -4.24
C PHE A 70 -13.25 -4.87 -4.22
N ASP A 71 -13.06 -5.65 -3.15
CA ASP A 71 -13.81 -6.90 -2.97
C ASP A 71 -15.23 -6.60 -2.44
N GLU A 72 -16.18 -6.44 -3.37
CA GLU A 72 -17.58 -6.20 -3.05
C GLU A 72 -18.23 -7.37 -2.28
N GLU A 73 -17.82 -8.62 -2.53
CA GLU A 73 -18.38 -9.79 -1.85
C GLU A 73 -17.98 -9.79 -0.38
N ALA A 74 -16.68 -9.62 -0.10
CA ALA A 74 -16.17 -9.53 1.26
C ALA A 74 -16.74 -8.31 1.99
N PHE A 75 -16.87 -7.16 1.31
CA PHE A 75 -17.52 -6.00 1.90
C PHE A 75 -18.97 -6.28 2.26
N ASN A 76 -19.77 -6.82 1.33
CA ASN A 76 -21.18 -7.10 1.57
C ASN A 76 -21.40 -8.16 2.67
N LYS A 77 -20.46 -9.10 2.86
CA LYS A 77 -20.47 -10.06 3.97
C LYS A 77 -20.39 -9.39 5.34
N TYR A 78 -19.61 -8.32 5.46
CA TYR A 78 -19.34 -7.65 6.75
C TYR A 78 -20.07 -6.31 6.93
N LYS A 79 -20.65 -5.76 5.85
CA LYS A 79 -21.48 -4.55 5.86
C LYS A 79 -22.74 -4.83 6.68
N LYS A 80 -22.94 -4.04 7.74
CA LYS A 80 -24.16 -4.05 8.56
C LYS A 80 -25.28 -3.24 7.93
#